data_AF-A0A433RPL0-F1
#
_entry.id   AF-A0A433RPL0-F1
#
_cell.length_a   1.000
_cell.length_b   1.000
_cell.length_c   1.000
_cell.angle_alpha   90.00
_cell.angle_beta   90.00
_cell.angle_gamma   90.00
#
_symmetry.space_group_name_H-M   'P 1'
#
loop_
_entity.id
_entity.type
_entity.pdbx_description
1 polymer ?
#
loop_
_entity_poly.entity_id
_entity_poly.type
_entity_poly.pdbx_seq_one_letter_code
_entity_poly.pdbx_strand_id
1 'polypeptide(L)'
;ESLAFAEEATALLDNMSYIISMLEEHPTSQKEFENQSINFSNKLKKIINSLEETVITQSLTTGNLEGEMEVDLDDILIRMSIKEIKKILDTDILKEDNLKFEMLQSVFNNEFNSQISNLTSNNLKSTISFTEVNNNSGKLVFIEDVLDREASTININREFVRPIFIDDPTVIDEISESIRIYLGGKKLSYNHKSYLIDLLKQTNSDENVFSKKKNDEMINAILKEVIDGNISINGRKSFYEIPYSDRNKKLSLSNLSTGMKSFSILSILKNSGAFNTVEYVILDEPEIHLHPEWQLKYAELIVLLSKYLNIKFLVTSHSPYFIEAIELFSMKHGIEGKVNYYKSKHTQNPNFYTIEDYTQRLSDIYDELAESMFDLQNLRDELELEEE
;
A
#
# COMPACT_ATOMS: atom_id res chain seq x y z
N GLU A 1 -9.67 -22.41 -13.98
CA GLU A 1 -9.15 -21.60 -15.11
C GLU A 1 -9.89 -20.28 -15.25
N SER A 2 -11.23 -20.25 -15.24
CA SER A 2 -12.02 -19.01 -15.25
C SER A 2 -11.73 -18.03 -14.10
N LEU A 3 -11.53 -18.52 -12.87
CA LEU A 3 -11.22 -17.67 -11.69
C LEU A 3 -9.86 -16.96 -11.82
N ALA A 4 -8.79 -17.69 -12.13
CA ALA A 4 -7.45 -17.14 -12.35
C ALA A 4 -7.44 -16.14 -13.53
N PHE A 5 -8.33 -16.32 -14.50
CA PHE A 5 -8.48 -15.44 -15.65
C PHE A 5 -9.25 -14.16 -15.32
N ALA A 6 -10.26 -14.23 -14.46
CA ALA A 6 -10.93 -13.06 -13.90
C ALA A 6 -10.00 -12.23 -13.01
N GLU A 7 -9.14 -12.88 -12.22
CA GLU A 7 -8.08 -12.21 -11.43
C GLU A 7 -7.09 -11.47 -12.33
N GLU A 8 -6.64 -12.11 -13.42
CA GLU A 8 -5.73 -11.48 -14.39
C GLU A 8 -6.38 -10.28 -15.10
N ALA A 9 -7.64 -10.39 -15.52
CA ALA A 9 -8.39 -9.29 -16.13
C ALA A 9 -8.60 -8.12 -15.16
N THR A 10 -8.89 -8.41 -13.89
CA THR A 10 -9.11 -7.41 -12.84
C THR A 10 -7.82 -6.66 -12.52
N ALA A 11 -6.70 -7.37 -12.33
CA ALA A 11 -5.39 -6.76 -12.10
C ALA A 11 -4.99 -5.83 -13.27
N LEU A 12 -5.31 -6.25 -14.49
CA LEU A 12 -4.98 -5.50 -15.70
C LEU A 12 -5.87 -4.25 -15.87
N LEU A 13 -7.16 -4.33 -15.56
CA LEU A 13 -8.09 -3.20 -15.49
C LEU A 13 -7.72 -2.21 -14.38
N ASP A 14 -7.26 -2.69 -13.23
CA ASP A 14 -6.80 -1.84 -12.13
C ASP A 14 -5.48 -1.13 -12.49
N ASN A 15 -4.54 -1.81 -13.14
CA ASN A 15 -3.33 -1.19 -13.67
C ASN A 15 -3.65 -0.12 -14.73
N MET A 16 -4.60 -0.37 -15.64
CA MET A 16 -5.02 0.62 -16.63
C MET A 16 -5.74 1.81 -15.99
N SER A 17 -6.61 1.54 -15.03
CA SER A 17 -7.31 2.57 -14.24
C SER A 17 -6.31 3.46 -13.52
N TYR A 18 -5.30 2.85 -12.90
CA TYR A 18 -4.20 3.56 -12.24
C TYR A 18 -3.42 4.45 -13.23
N ILE A 19 -3.05 3.93 -14.40
CA ILE A 19 -2.37 4.74 -15.42
C ILE A 19 -3.23 5.92 -15.86
N ILE A 20 -4.55 5.73 -16.04
CA ILE A 20 -5.47 6.82 -16.39
C ILE A 20 -5.55 7.86 -15.27
N SER A 21 -5.67 7.46 -13.99
CA SER A 21 -5.69 8.42 -12.87
C SER A 21 -4.44 9.29 -12.89
N MET A 22 -3.28 8.65 -13.12
CA MET A 22 -2.00 9.37 -13.19
C MET A 22 -1.97 10.39 -14.33
N LEU A 23 -2.60 10.11 -15.47
CA LEU A 23 -2.53 10.98 -16.64
C LEU A 23 -3.56 12.12 -16.61
N GLU A 24 -4.64 11.98 -15.85
CA GLU A 24 -5.77 12.93 -15.90
C GLU A 24 -5.81 13.94 -14.75
N GLU A 25 -5.31 13.60 -13.56
CA GLU A 25 -5.38 14.50 -12.40
C GLU A 25 -4.40 15.68 -12.51
N HIS A 26 -3.35 15.57 -13.32
CA HIS A 26 -2.32 16.59 -13.47
C HIS A 26 -1.85 16.74 -14.93
N PRO A 27 -2.57 17.52 -15.77
CA PRO A 27 -2.10 17.82 -17.13
C PRO A 27 -0.78 18.60 -17.06
N THR A 28 0.20 18.15 -17.85
CA THR A 28 1.53 18.76 -17.88
C THR A 28 1.50 20.18 -18.41
N SER A 29 2.40 21.04 -17.91
CA SER A 29 2.55 22.44 -18.37
C SER A 29 3.00 22.59 -19.84
N GLN A 30 3.33 21.48 -20.52
CA GLN A 30 3.72 21.45 -21.93
C GLN A 30 2.53 21.04 -22.83
N LYS A 31 1.88 22.03 -23.45
CA LYS A 31 0.71 21.90 -24.36
C LYS A 31 0.83 20.84 -25.46
N GLU A 32 2.03 20.53 -25.93
CA GLU A 32 2.24 19.55 -27.00
C GLU A 32 2.03 18.10 -26.52
N PHE A 33 2.25 17.85 -25.23
CA PHE A 33 2.17 16.52 -24.61
C PHE A 33 0.88 16.29 -23.82
N GLU A 34 0.20 17.36 -23.34
CA GLU A 34 -1.19 17.26 -22.86
C GLU A 34 -2.06 16.51 -23.89
N ASN A 35 -1.92 16.84 -25.17
CA ASN A 35 -2.66 16.20 -26.25
C ASN A 35 -2.32 14.70 -26.42
N GLN A 36 -1.06 14.29 -26.18
CA GLN A 36 -0.65 12.88 -26.29
C GLN A 36 -1.14 12.06 -25.09
N SER A 37 -0.97 12.59 -23.88
CA SER A 37 -1.49 12.00 -22.64
C SER A 37 -3.02 11.85 -22.69
N ILE A 38 -3.74 12.91 -23.09
CA ILE A 38 -5.19 12.91 -23.28
C ILE A 38 -5.60 11.89 -24.35
N ASN A 39 -4.89 11.81 -25.47
CA ASN A 39 -5.20 10.83 -26.53
C ASN A 39 -4.99 9.39 -26.06
N PHE A 40 -3.91 9.13 -25.30
CA PHE A 40 -3.64 7.83 -24.71
C PHE A 40 -4.69 7.45 -23.64
N SER A 41 -5.01 8.36 -22.71
CA SER A 41 -6.08 8.19 -21.73
C SER A 41 -7.42 7.89 -22.41
N ASN A 42 -7.80 8.68 -23.43
CA ASN A 42 -9.03 8.46 -24.19
C ASN A 42 -9.06 7.10 -24.90
N LYS A 43 -7.92 6.62 -25.39
CA LYS A 43 -7.79 5.29 -26.00
C LYS A 43 -7.98 4.19 -24.94
N LEU A 44 -7.37 4.32 -23.76
CA LEU A 44 -7.55 3.39 -22.65
C LEU A 44 -9.00 3.38 -22.14
N LYS A 45 -9.62 4.55 -21.95
CA LYS A 45 -11.04 4.68 -21.54
C LYS A 45 -12.00 3.99 -22.49
N LYS A 46 -11.82 4.14 -23.80
CA LYS A 46 -12.64 3.43 -24.80
C LYS A 46 -12.56 1.91 -24.63
N ILE A 47 -11.39 1.39 -24.29
CA ILE A 47 -11.16 -0.04 -24.08
C ILE A 47 -11.80 -0.49 -22.76
N ILE A 48 -11.60 0.26 -21.67
CA ILE A 48 -12.24 -0.03 -20.37
C ILE A 48 -13.76 -0.06 -20.53
N ASN A 49 -14.36 0.92 -21.19
CA ASN A 49 -15.81 0.93 -21.41
C ASN A 49 -16.28 -0.28 -22.22
N SER A 50 -15.53 -0.71 -23.24
CA SER A 50 -15.87 -1.93 -23.99
C SER A 50 -15.76 -3.21 -23.15
N LEU A 51 -14.85 -3.24 -22.18
CA LEU A 51 -14.70 -4.36 -21.24
C LEU A 51 -15.79 -4.36 -20.17
N GLU A 52 -16.08 -3.20 -19.58
CA GLU A 52 -17.16 -3.05 -18.61
C GLU A 52 -18.50 -3.45 -19.24
N GLU A 53 -18.78 -3.01 -20.47
CA GLU A 53 -19.97 -3.46 -21.21
C GLU A 53 -20.01 -4.99 -21.36
N THR A 54 -18.88 -5.62 -21.71
CA THR A 54 -18.77 -7.08 -21.92
C THR A 54 -18.95 -7.87 -20.61
N VAL A 55 -18.29 -7.45 -19.52
CA VAL A 55 -18.35 -8.09 -18.19
C VAL A 55 -19.72 -7.90 -17.52
N ILE A 56 -20.35 -6.73 -17.71
CA ILE A 56 -21.71 -6.46 -17.23
C ILE A 56 -22.72 -7.38 -17.95
N THR A 57 -22.57 -7.62 -19.25
CA THR A 57 -23.42 -8.60 -19.96
C THR A 57 -23.29 -10.02 -19.40
N GLN A 58 -22.07 -10.48 -19.06
CA GLN A 58 -21.87 -11.79 -18.42
C GLN A 58 -22.55 -11.91 -17.05
N SER A 59 -22.50 -10.85 -16.25
CA SER A 59 -23.09 -10.82 -14.90
C SER A 59 -24.62 -10.92 -14.94
N LEU A 60 -25.24 -10.41 -16.02
CA LEU A 60 -26.68 -10.45 -16.25
C LEU A 60 -27.16 -11.78 -16.87
N THR A 61 -26.33 -12.47 -17.66
CA THR A 61 -26.68 -13.76 -18.28
C THR A 61 -26.45 -14.95 -17.35
N THR A 62 -25.40 -14.92 -16.51
CA THR A 62 -25.10 -15.98 -15.54
C THR A 62 -26.06 -16.03 -14.35
N GLY A 63 -26.79 -14.95 -14.07
CA GLY A 63 -27.82 -14.91 -13.02
C GLY A 63 -29.07 -15.75 -13.31
N ASN A 64 -29.17 -16.42 -14.47
CA ASN A 64 -30.43 -17.02 -14.93
C ASN A 64 -30.36 -18.46 -15.49
N LEU A 65 -29.26 -19.20 -15.40
CA LEU A 65 -29.21 -20.54 -16.01
C LEU A 65 -28.50 -21.59 -15.14
N GLU A 66 -29.30 -22.43 -14.47
CA GLU A 66 -28.91 -23.80 -14.13
C GLU A 66 -29.02 -24.67 -15.41
N GLY A 67 -27.89 -25.18 -15.90
CA GLY A 67 -27.89 -26.36 -16.78
C GLY A 67 -27.13 -26.25 -18.11
N GLU A 68 -26.09 -27.07 -18.20
CA GLU A 68 -25.47 -27.72 -19.37
C GLU A 68 -24.61 -26.92 -20.38
N MET A 69 -23.32 -27.29 -20.38
CA MET A 69 -22.36 -27.38 -21.49
C MET A 69 -22.69 -26.63 -22.79
N GLU A 70 -22.38 -25.35 -22.83
CA GLU A 70 -22.08 -24.63 -24.07
C GLU A 70 -20.60 -24.23 -24.01
N VAL A 71 -19.78 -24.68 -24.97
CA VAL A 71 -18.38 -24.26 -25.05
C VAL A 71 -18.38 -22.75 -25.32
N ASP A 72 -17.89 -22.05 -24.30
CA ASP A 72 -18.07 -20.64 -23.97
C ASP A 72 -17.57 -19.67 -25.06
N LEU A 73 -18.47 -19.26 -25.96
CA LEU A 73 -18.21 -18.21 -26.95
C LEU A 73 -17.79 -16.89 -26.29
N ASP A 74 -18.20 -16.66 -25.05
CA ASP A 74 -17.89 -15.47 -24.26
C ASP A 74 -16.48 -15.54 -23.66
N ASP A 75 -15.99 -16.73 -23.26
CA ASP A 75 -14.58 -16.94 -22.86
C ASP A 75 -13.61 -16.68 -24.03
N ILE A 76 -14.03 -17.01 -25.27
CA ILE A 76 -13.25 -16.66 -26.49
C ILE A 76 -13.21 -15.15 -26.71
N LEU A 77 -14.34 -14.46 -26.54
CA LEU A 77 -14.43 -13.00 -26.73
C LEU A 77 -13.61 -12.25 -25.67
N ILE A 78 -13.64 -12.66 -24.40
CA ILE A 78 -12.80 -12.08 -23.35
C ILE A 78 -11.33 -12.40 -23.58
N ARG A 79 -10.98 -13.62 -24.00
CA ARG A 79 -9.61 -13.95 -24.42
C ARG A 79 -9.13 -13.09 -25.58
N MET A 80 -10.01 -12.75 -26.53
CA MET A 80 -9.69 -11.83 -27.61
C MET A 80 -9.48 -10.40 -27.10
N SER A 81 -10.35 -9.92 -26.21
CA SER A 81 -10.19 -8.60 -25.58
C SER A 81 -8.94 -8.51 -24.72
N ILE A 82 -8.63 -9.49 -23.87
CA ILE A 82 -7.39 -9.54 -23.09
C ILE A 82 -6.16 -9.62 -24.00
N LYS A 83 -6.21 -10.40 -25.08
CA LYS A 83 -5.12 -10.46 -26.06
C LYS A 83 -4.93 -9.12 -26.78
N GLU A 84 -6.01 -8.41 -27.07
CA GLU A 84 -5.97 -7.07 -27.67
C GLU A 84 -5.47 -6.01 -26.69
N ILE A 85 -5.81 -6.13 -25.40
CA ILE A 85 -5.25 -5.29 -24.34
C ILE A 85 -3.77 -5.59 -24.11
N LYS A 86 -3.37 -6.86 -23.99
CA LYS A 86 -1.96 -7.26 -23.91
C LYS A 86 -1.19 -6.72 -25.10
N LYS A 87 -1.76 -6.81 -26.31
CA LYS A 87 -1.17 -6.22 -27.51
C LYS A 87 -1.02 -4.69 -27.43
N ILE A 88 -1.90 -3.99 -26.71
CA ILE A 88 -1.84 -2.52 -26.48
C ILE A 88 -0.90 -2.17 -25.31
N LEU A 89 -0.88 -2.93 -24.22
CA LEU A 89 0.13 -2.79 -23.17
C LEU A 89 1.53 -3.13 -23.70
N ASP A 90 1.61 -4.07 -24.64
CA ASP A 90 2.81 -4.39 -25.42
C ASP A 90 3.07 -3.41 -26.57
N THR A 91 2.15 -2.46 -26.87
CA THR A 91 2.47 -1.42 -27.86
C THR A 91 3.59 -0.55 -27.34
N ASP A 92 4.47 -0.15 -28.26
CA ASP A 92 5.66 0.65 -27.97
C ASP A 92 5.39 1.97 -27.23
N ILE A 93 4.12 2.42 -27.12
CA ILE A 93 3.70 3.63 -26.41
C ILE A 93 4.03 3.57 -24.90
N LEU A 94 3.90 2.42 -24.23
CA LEU A 94 4.35 2.27 -22.82
C LEU A 94 5.87 2.11 -22.69
N LYS A 95 6.56 1.82 -23.80
CA LYS A 95 8.02 1.76 -23.88
C LYS A 95 8.64 3.11 -24.24
N GLU A 96 7.84 4.07 -24.73
CA GLU A 96 8.28 5.44 -24.95
C GLU A 96 8.62 6.08 -23.59
N ASP A 97 9.89 6.45 -23.43
CA ASP A 97 10.38 7.11 -22.21
C ASP A 97 9.57 8.37 -21.87
N ASN A 98 8.99 9.03 -22.88
CA ASN A 98 8.12 10.18 -22.72
C ASN A 98 6.91 9.88 -21.81
N LEU A 99 6.19 8.78 -22.03
CA LEU A 99 5.01 8.48 -21.22
C LEU A 99 5.39 8.09 -19.78
N LYS A 100 6.53 7.40 -19.61
CA LYS A 100 7.07 7.08 -18.27
C LYS A 100 7.41 8.36 -17.49
N PHE A 101 8.06 9.33 -18.14
CA PHE A 101 8.39 10.61 -17.50
C PHE A 101 7.13 11.40 -17.14
N GLU A 102 6.09 11.40 -17.97
CA GLU A 102 4.80 12.03 -17.65
C GLU A 102 4.12 11.39 -16.44
N MET A 103 4.05 10.05 -16.43
CA MET A 103 3.50 9.32 -15.29
C MET A 103 4.25 9.66 -14.00
N LEU A 104 5.58 9.69 -14.05
CA LEU A 104 6.41 10.03 -12.89
C LEU A 104 6.23 11.47 -12.44
N GLN A 105 6.17 12.44 -13.37
CA GLN A 105 5.84 13.81 -13.04
C GLN A 105 4.53 13.88 -12.26
N SER A 106 3.48 13.16 -12.70
CA SER A 106 2.22 13.15 -11.97
C SER A 106 2.31 12.45 -10.62
N VAL A 107 3.08 11.36 -10.48
CA VAL A 107 3.29 10.70 -9.17
C VAL A 107 3.90 11.71 -8.21
N PHE A 108 5.02 12.32 -8.60
CA PHE A 108 5.74 13.26 -7.73
C PHE A 108 4.93 14.53 -7.46
N ASN A 109 4.12 15.01 -8.41
CA ASN A 109 3.20 16.12 -8.15
C ASN A 109 2.18 15.78 -7.08
N ASN A 110 1.64 14.57 -7.08
CA ASN A 110 0.66 14.16 -6.08
C ASN A 110 1.33 13.89 -4.71
N GLU A 111 2.46 13.17 -4.69
CA GLU A 111 3.18 12.86 -3.45
C GLU A 111 3.72 14.12 -2.73
N PHE A 112 4.25 15.07 -3.50
CA PHE A 112 4.89 16.28 -2.96
C PHE A 112 4.00 17.53 -3.10
N ASN A 113 2.72 17.37 -3.44
CA ASN A 113 1.80 18.49 -3.69
C ASN A 113 2.41 19.55 -4.64
N SER A 114 3.09 19.07 -5.69
CA SER A 114 3.82 19.87 -6.68
C SER A 114 4.95 20.74 -6.11
N GLN A 115 5.57 20.33 -4.99
CA GLN A 115 6.66 21.05 -4.31
C GLN A 115 7.87 20.14 -4.03
N ILE A 116 8.38 19.48 -5.08
CA ILE A 116 9.54 18.58 -4.97
C ILE A 116 10.90 19.31 -4.98
N SER A 117 10.92 20.55 -5.45
CA SER A 117 12.12 21.38 -5.58
C SER A 117 12.46 22.11 -4.30
N ASN A 118 13.73 22.49 -4.17
CA ASN A 118 14.19 23.23 -3.01
C ASN A 118 13.51 24.63 -2.93
N LEU A 119 12.77 24.88 -1.85
CA LEU A 119 12.02 26.14 -1.65
C LEU A 119 12.92 27.37 -1.39
N THR A 120 14.15 27.15 -0.93
CA THR A 120 15.04 28.25 -0.49
C THR A 120 15.98 28.77 -1.56
N SER A 121 16.13 28.04 -2.66
CA SER A 121 17.12 28.36 -3.69
C SER A 121 16.54 28.12 -5.07
N ASN A 122 16.23 29.22 -5.77
CA ASN A 122 15.74 29.16 -7.14
C ASN A 122 16.82 28.52 -8.05
N ASN A 123 16.39 27.74 -9.04
CA ASN A 123 17.23 27.03 -10.02
C ASN A 123 18.18 25.94 -9.48
N LEU A 124 18.05 25.51 -8.21
CA LEU A 124 18.74 24.30 -7.77
C LEU A 124 18.01 23.05 -8.29
N LYS A 125 18.80 22.11 -8.81
CA LYS A 125 18.31 20.81 -9.27
C LYS A 125 18.00 19.92 -8.06
N SER A 126 16.76 19.50 -7.89
CA SER A 126 16.41 18.38 -7.01
C SER A 126 16.70 17.08 -7.75
N THR A 127 17.47 16.18 -7.14
CA THR A 127 17.86 14.92 -7.80
C THR A 127 17.49 13.73 -6.94
N ILE A 128 16.78 12.78 -7.53
CA ILE A 128 16.52 11.45 -6.96
C ILE A 128 17.35 10.45 -7.76
N SER A 129 18.06 9.56 -7.08
CA SER A 129 18.83 8.51 -7.73
C SER A 129 18.72 7.22 -6.94
N PHE A 130 18.50 6.11 -7.64
CA PHE A 130 18.36 4.81 -7.02
C PHE A 130 18.92 3.69 -7.90
N THR A 131 19.25 2.57 -7.27
CA THR A 131 19.65 1.34 -7.92
C THR A 131 19.08 0.17 -7.12
N GLU A 132 18.33 -0.69 -7.79
CA GLU A 132 17.77 -1.91 -7.23
C GLU A 132 18.75 -3.08 -7.38
N VAL A 133 18.56 -4.12 -6.56
CA VAL A 133 19.39 -5.34 -6.56
C VAL A 133 19.35 -6.07 -7.91
N ASN A 134 18.27 -5.92 -8.67
CA ASN A 134 18.09 -6.51 -10.01
C ASN A 134 18.71 -5.63 -11.14
N ASN A 135 19.53 -4.63 -10.79
CA ASN A 135 20.12 -3.64 -11.70
C ASN A 135 19.14 -2.64 -12.34
N ASN A 136 17.87 -2.61 -11.93
CA ASN A 136 17.03 -1.46 -12.28
C ASN A 136 17.64 -0.20 -11.66
N SER A 137 17.62 0.90 -12.39
CA SER A 137 18.18 2.15 -11.90
C SER A 137 17.45 3.34 -12.49
N GLY A 138 17.50 4.45 -11.75
CA GLY A 138 16.91 5.70 -12.20
C GLY A 138 17.65 6.88 -11.63
N LYS A 139 17.67 7.95 -12.42
CA LYS A 139 18.08 9.29 -12.01
C LYS A 139 16.98 10.23 -12.49
N LEU A 140 16.34 10.92 -11.56
CA LEU A 140 15.30 11.90 -11.85
C LEU A 140 15.80 13.26 -11.38
N VAL A 141 15.72 14.24 -12.26
CA VAL A 141 16.19 15.60 -12.01
C VAL A 141 14.99 16.54 -12.17
N PHE A 142 14.71 17.32 -11.14
CA PHE A 142 13.63 18.31 -11.12
C PHE A 142 14.21 19.72 -11.04
N ILE A 143 13.62 20.64 -11.81
CA ILE A 143 13.93 22.08 -11.82
C ILE A 143 12.59 22.80 -11.74
N GLU A 144 12.40 23.62 -10.70
CA GLU A 144 11.14 24.35 -10.49
C GLU A 144 9.91 23.44 -10.56
N ASP A 145 10.02 22.27 -9.90
CA ASP A 145 9.01 21.22 -9.75
C ASP A 145 8.71 20.43 -11.03
N VAL A 146 9.43 20.72 -12.12
CA VAL A 146 9.31 20.04 -13.41
C VAL A 146 10.46 19.06 -13.62
N LEU A 147 10.13 17.83 -14.01
CA LEU A 147 11.04 16.76 -14.36
C LEU A 147 11.78 17.07 -15.67
N ASP A 148 13.09 17.25 -15.57
CA ASP A 148 14.00 17.47 -16.69
C ASP A 148 14.30 16.14 -17.39
N ARG A 149 13.69 15.91 -18.55
CA ARG A 149 13.81 14.67 -19.33
C ARG A 149 15.20 14.44 -19.90
N GLU A 150 15.94 15.51 -20.21
CA GLU A 150 17.28 15.38 -20.79
C GLU A 150 18.31 15.02 -19.72
N ALA A 151 18.10 15.51 -18.49
CA ALA A 151 18.97 15.20 -17.35
C ALA A 151 18.56 13.93 -16.58
N SER A 152 17.39 13.35 -16.89
CA SER A 152 16.83 12.17 -16.23
C SER A 152 16.99 10.90 -17.07
N THR A 153 17.11 9.76 -16.39
CA THR A 153 17.27 8.43 -17.01
C THR A 153 16.53 7.40 -16.20
N ILE A 154 15.83 6.46 -16.85
CA ILE A 154 15.07 5.40 -16.17
C ILE A 154 15.26 4.08 -16.89
N ASN A 155 15.86 3.14 -16.20
CA ASN A 155 16.10 1.79 -16.66
C ASN A 155 15.39 0.83 -15.70
N ILE A 156 14.07 0.70 -15.85
CA ILE A 156 13.24 -0.20 -15.04
C ILE A 156 12.61 -1.24 -15.97
N ASN A 157 12.91 -2.50 -15.72
CA ASN A 157 12.40 -3.64 -16.50
C ASN A 157 11.36 -4.47 -15.72
N ARG A 158 10.51 -3.78 -14.96
CA ARG A 158 9.39 -4.37 -14.20
C ARG A 158 8.20 -3.43 -14.20
N GLU A 159 7.02 -3.97 -13.88
CA GLU A 159 5.82 -3.15 -13.69
C GLU A 159 5.96 -2.23 -12.47
N PHE A 160 5.27 -1.09 -12.53
CA PHE A 160 5.12 -0.22 -11.36
C PHE A 160 4.27 -0.94 -10.33
N VAL A 161 4.84 -1.20 -9.15
CA VAL A 161 4.15 -1.81 -8.03
C VAL A 161 3.78 -0.72 -7.06
N ARG A 162 2.50 -0.67 -6.67
CA ARG A 162 1.99 0.31 -5.70
C ARG A 162 2.15 -0.24 -4.27
N PRO A 163 2.77 0.50 -3.34
CA PRO A 163 2.84 0.08 -1.95
C PRO A 163 1.47 0.22 -1.27
N ILE A 164 1.22 -0.60 -0.25
CA ILE A 164 0.15 -0.35 0.73
C ILE A 164 0.70 0.64 1.75
N PHE A 165 0.00 1.74 2.00
CA PHE A 165 0.36 2.72 3.01
C PHE A 165 -0.72 2.73 4.10
N ILE A 166 -0.33 2.59 5.36
CA ILE A 166 -1.22 2.59 6.52
C ILE A 166 -0.67 3.60 7.54
N ASP A 167 -1.36 4.72 7.66
CA ASP A 167 -1.10 5.82 8.60
C ASP A 167 -2.23 5.97 9.63
N ASP A 168 -3.48 5.78 9.22
CA ASP A 168 -4.65 5.93 10.06
C ASP A 168 -5.48 4.65 10.11
N PRO A 169 -5.51 3.94 11.26
CA PRO A 169 -6.32 2.75 11.43
C PRO A 169 -7.83 2.99 11.27
N THR A 170 -8.31 4.23 11.40
CA THR A 170 -9.73 4.57 11.27
C THR A 170 -10.24 4.53 9.83
N VAL A 171 -9.36 4.35 8.84
CA VAL A 171 -9.72 4.08 7.44
C VAL A 171 -10.74 2.93 7.26
N ILE A 172 -10.76 1.99 8.20
CA ILE A 172 -11.76 0.90 8.25
C ILE A 172 -13.20 1.42 8.30
N ASP A 173 -13.43 2.59 8.88
CA ASP A 173 -14.77 3.15 9.07
C ASP A 173 -15.40 3.51 7.71
N GLU A 174 -14.55 3.96 6.78
CA GLU A 174 -14.92 4.39 5.43
C GLU A 174 -15.23 3.24 4.47
N ILE A 175 -14.88 2.00 4.82
CA ILE A 175 -15.25 0.80 4.04
C ILE A 175 -16.76 0.77 3.83
N SER A 176 -17.53 1.15 4.86
CA SER A 176 -18.99 1.13 4.86
C SER A 176 -19.64 2.33 4.14
N GLU A 177 -19.00 3.49 4.17
CA GLU A 177 -19.57 4.77 3.69
C GLU A 177 -19.35 5.01 2.19
N SER A 178 -18.22 4.54 1.66
CA SER A 178 -17.75 4.86 0.31
C SER A 178 -18.50 4.15 -0.84
N ILE A 179 -19.54 3.35 -0.55
CA ILE A 179 -20.34 2.66 -1.58
C ILE A 179 -21.22 3.61 -2.40
N ARG A 180 -21.43 4.86 -1.97
CA ARG A 180 -22.16 5.86 -2.77
C ARG A 180 -21.47 6.22 -4.11
N ILE A 181 -20.18 5.91 -4.29
CA ILE A 181 -19.39 6.34 -5.46
C ILE A 181 -19.41 5.31 -6.61
N TYR A 182 -19.70 4.02 -6.35
CA TYR A 182 -19.64 2.98 -7.42
C TYR A 182 -20.73 3.08 -8.50
N LEU A 183 -21.77 3.91 -8.32
CA LEU A 183 -22.84 4.11 -9.33
C LEU A 183 -22.59 5.30 -10.27
N GLY A 184 -21.52 6.07 -10.08
CA GLY A 184 -21.18 7.20 -10.93
C GLY A 184 -19.68 7.28 -11.12
N GLY A 185 -19.17 6.57 -12.12
CA GLY A 185 -17.81 6.62 -12.68
C GLY A 185 -16.68 6.72 -11.64
N LYS A 186 -15.86 5.66 -11.49
CA LYS A 186 -14.64 5.66 -10.65
C LYS A 186 -13.98 7.05 -10.71
N LYS A 187 -13.98 7.78 -9.60
CA LYS A 187 -13.13 8.95 -9.45
C LYS A 187 -11.72 8.40 -9.27
N LEU A 188 -11.07 8.19 -10.41
CA LEU A 188 -9.74 7.64 -10.59
C LEU A 188 -8.74 8.60 -9.94
N SER A 189 -8.52 8.45 -8.64
CA SER A 189 -7.60 9.28 -7.88
C SER A 189 -6.41 8.49 -7.37
N TYR A 190 -5.21 8.97 -7.65
CA TYR A 190 -3.96 8.40 -7.13
C TYR A 190 -3.85 8.74 -5.63
N ASN A 191 -4.61 8.03 -4.79
CA ASN A 191 -4.64 8.25 -3.34
C ASN A 191 -4.41 6.94 -2.59
N HIS A 192 -3.41 6.89 -1.72
CA HIS A 192 -3.06 5.70 -0.95
C HIS A 192 -4.20 5.19 -0.06
N LYS A 193 -4.94 6.11 0.56
CA LYS A 193 -6.11 5.77 1.38
C LYS A 193 -7.21 5.10 0.56
N SER A 194 -7.53 5.66 -0.60
CA SER A 194 -8.53 5.06 -1.50
C SER A 194 -8.11 3.66 -1.97
N TYR A 195 -6.82 3.48 -2.28
CA TYR A 195 -6.26 2.18 -2.65
C TYR A 195 -6.38 1.14 -1.52
N LEU A 196 -6.01 1.53 -0.30
CA LEU A 196 -6.17 0.68 0.87
C LEU A 196 -7.64 0.30 1.07
N ILE A 197 -8.57 1.26 0.97
CA ILE A 197 -10.01 1.00 1.08
C ILE A 197 -10.47 -0.02 0.02
N ASP A 198 -10.01 0.11 -1.23
CA ASP A 198 -10.36 -0.82 -2.30
C ASP A 198 -9.84 -2.24 -2.00
N LEU A 199 -8.59 -2.38 -1.54
CA LEU A 199 -8.04 -3.68 -1.11
C LEU A 199 -8.80 -4.28 0.07
N LEU A 200 -9.24 -3.46 1.02
CA LEU A 200 -10.02 -3.90 2.18
C LEU A 200 -11.45 -4.34 1.79
N LYS A 201 -11.98 -3.90 0.64
CA LYS A 201 -13.30 -4.29 0.13
C LYS A 201 -13.29 -5.53 -0.77
N GLN A 202 -12.17 -5.81 -1.44
CA GLN A 202 -12.03 -6.96 -2.35
C GLN A 202 -12.13 -8.34 -1.67
N THR A 203 -12.47 -8.38 -0.37
CA THR A 203 -12.82 -9.60 0.37
C THR A 203 -14.12 -10.19 -0.17
N ASN A 204 -14.05 -10.96 -1.25
CA ASN A 204 -15.14 -11.86 -1.59
C ASN A 204 -15.23 -12.98 -0.56
N SER A 205 -16.48 -13.30 -0.20
CA SER A 205 -16.97 -14.19 0.84
C SER A 205 -16.67 -15.68 0.61
N ASP A 206 -15.71 -16.03 -0.23
CA ASP A 206 -15.35 -17.42 -0.49
C ASP A 206 -14.09 -17.81 0.30
N GLU A 207 -14.33 -18.77 1.17
CA GLU A 207 -13.41 -19.47 2.06
C GLU A 207 -12.02 -19.77 1.44
N ASN A 208 -10.99 -19.50 2.24
CA ASN A 208 -9.81 -20.37 2.38
C ASN A 208 -8.96 -20.66 1.13
N VAL A 209 -8.44 -19.65 0.43
CA VAL A 209 -7.40 -19.88 -0.60
C VAL A 209 -5.98 -20.02 0.00
N PHE A 210 -5.78 -19.69 1.29
CA PHE A 210 -4.52 -20.05 1.96
C PHE A 210 -4.57 -21.47 2.49
N SER A 211 -3.88 -22.35 1.77
CA SER A 211 -3.46 -23.67 2.25
C SER A 211 -3.01 -23.57 3.70
N LYS A 212 -3.69 -24.29 4.63
CA LYS A 212 -3.27 -24.46 6.04
C LYS A 212 -1.80 -24.88 6.11
N LYS A 213 -0.90 -23.92 6.09
CA LYS A 213 0.52 -24.11 6.41
C LYS A 213 0.68 -23.79 7.88
N LYS A 214 1.53 -24.55 8.56
CA LYS A 214 1.93 -24.33 9.97
C LYS A 214 2.33 -22.87 10.26
N ASN A 215 2.73 -22.12 9.23
CA ASN A 215 3.12 -20.71 9.30
C ASN A 215 1.93 -19.75 9.53
N ASP A 216 0.75 -20.08 9.00
CA ASP A 216 -0.48 -19.31 9.25
C ASP A 216 -0.93 -19.41 10.70
N GLU A 217 -0.61 -20.52 11.38
CA GLU A 217 -1.02 -20.75 12.77
C GLU A 217 -0.40 -19.74 13.72
N MET A 218 0.88 -19.38 13.55
CA MET A 218 1.56 -18.40 14.40
C MET A 218 0.98 -16.99 14.22
N ILE A 219 0.77 -16.57 12.97
CA ILE A 219 0.17 -15.27 12.66
C ILE A 219 -1.26 -15.20 13.21
N ASN A 220 -2.06 -16.24 12.94
CA ASN A 220 -3.44 -16.29 13.40
C ASN A 220 -3.53 -16.39 14.94
N ALA A 221 -2.55 -16.99 15.62
CA ALA A 221 -2.52 -17.04 17.08
C ALA A 221 -2.36 -15.63 17.68
N ILE A 222 -1.44 -14.82 17.16
CA ILE A 222 -1.26 -13.42 17.61
C ILE A 222 -2.53 -12.61 17.31
N LEU A 223 -3.06 -12.73 16.09
CA LEU A 223 -4.30 -12.04 15.72
C LEU A 223 -5.45 -12.43 16.66
N LYS A 224 -5.57 -13.70 17.05
CA LYS A 224 -6.64 -14.18 17.95
C LYS A 224 -6.53 -13.67 19.38
N GLU A 225 -5.35 -13.26 19.84
CA GLU A 225 -5.18 -12.65 21.16
C GLU A 225 -5.79 -11.23 21.23
N VAL A 226 -5.93 -10.55 20.09
CA VAL A 226 -6.48 -9.18 19.99
C VAL A 226 -7.87 -9.18 19.35
N ILE A 227 -8.07 -10.02 18.33
CA ILE A 227 -9.24 -10.14 17.48
C ILE A 227 -9.72 -11.60 17.56
N ASP A 228 -10.50 -11.90 18.60
CA ASP A 228 -11.04 -13.23 18.89
C ASP A 228 -12.25 -13.63 18.02
N GLY A 229 -12.84 -12.68 17.31
CA GLY A 229 -13.99 -12.82 16.42
C GLY A 229 -13.61 -12.79 14.94
N ASN A 230 -14.60 -12.99 14.08
CA ASN A 230 -14.41 -12.99 12.63
C ASN A 230 -14.82 -11.66 12.02
N ILE A 231 -14.01 -11.14 11.11
CA ILE A 231 -14.36 -9.95 10.33
C ILE A 231 -15.11 -10.42 9.08
N SER A 232 -16.32 -9.90 8.87
CA SER A 232 -17.09 -10.10 7.64
C SER A 232 -17.41 -8.76 6.98
N ILE A 233 -17.10 -8.66 5.69
CA ILE A 233 -17.37 -7.47 4.88
C ILE A 233 -18.32 -7.92 3.76
N ASN A 234 -19.58 -7.51 3.85
CA ASN A 234 -20.65 -7.91 2.93
C ASN A 234 -21.34 -6.67 2.36
N GLY A 235 -20.90 -6.22 1.18
CA GLY A 235 -21.43 -5.03 0.53
C GLY A 235 -21.41 -3.83 1.50
N ARG A 236 -22.59 -3.32 1.87
CA ARG A 236 -22.76 -2.12 2.73
C ARG A 236 -22.54 -2.37 4.23
N LYS A 237 -22.21 -3.58 4.64
CA LYS A 237 -22.16 -3.94 6.05
C LYS A 237 -20.86 -4.65 6.37
N SER A 238 -20.03 -4.01 7.17
CA SER A 238 -18.81 -4.59 7.74
C SER A 238 -19.03 -4.85 9.23
N PHE A 239 -18.87 -6.11 9.63
CA PHE A 239 -19.12 -6.55 10.99
C PHE A 239 -17.94 -7.32 11.56
N TYR A 240 -17.68 -7.07 12.84
CA TYR A 240 -16.96 -7.96 13.71
C TYR A 240 -17.95 -8.93 14.38
N GLU A 241 -17.82 -10.21 14.07
CA GLU A 241 -18.67 -11.28 14.60
C GLU A 241 -18.01 -11.92 15.82
N ILE A 242 -18.59 -11.66 16.99
CA ILE A 242 -18.14 -12.18 18.27
C ILE A 242 -18.91 -13.48 18.55
N PRO A 243 -18.24 -14.63 18.73
CA PRO A 243 -18.89 -15.86 19.16
C PRO A 243 -19.57 -15.66 20.52
N TYR A 244 -20.89 -15.83 20.60
CA TYR A 244 -21.61 -15.67 21.86
C TYR A 244 -22.74 -16.70 22.01
N SER A 245 -22.46 -17.79 22.74
CA SER A 245 -23.43 -18.89 22.91
C SER A 245 -23.91 -19.42 21.55
N ASP A 246 -25.21 -19.68 21.38
CA ASP A 246 -25.82 -20.20 20.15
C ASP A 246 -25.98 -19.16 19.02
N ARG A 247 -25.60 -17.89 19.24
CA ARG A 247 -25.73 -16.82 18.22
C ARG A 247 -24.58 -15.82 18.26
N ASN A 248 -23.85 -15.69 17.15
CA ASN A 248 -22.84 -14.65 17.00
C ASN A 248 -23.45 -13.26 17.16
N LYS A 249 -22.83 -12.43 18.01
CA LYS A 249 -23.16 -11.00 18.10
C LYS A 249 -22.38 -10.25 17.04
N LYS A 250 -23.03 -9.31 16.37
CA LYS A 250 -22.40 -8.46 15.34
C LYS A 250 -22.14 -7.08 15.91
N LEU A 251 -20.90 -6.63 15.81
CA LEU A 251 -20.47 -5.27 16.13
C LEU A 251 -20.05 -4.59 14.83
N SER A 252 -20.42 -3.32 14.61
CA SER A 252 -19.90 -2.56 13.47
C SER A 252 -18.38 -2.43 13.58
N LEU A 253 -17.63 -2.58 12.48
CA LEU A 253 -16.18 -2.33 12.51
C LEU A 253 -15.85 -0.90 12.97
N SER A 254 -16.72 0.07 12.68
CA SER A 254 -16.56 1.46 13.12
C SER A 254 -16.51 1.61 14.64
N ASN A 255 -17.12 0.67 15.38
CA ASN A 255 -17.18 0.69 16.83
C ASN A 255 -16.03 -0.07 17.50
N LEU A 256 -15.05 -0.57 16.73
CA LEU A 256 -13.82 -1.13 17.30
C LEU A 256 -12.94 -0.03 17.87
N SER A 257 -12.10 -0.37 18.86
CA SER A 257 -11.06 0.55 19.31
C SER A 257 -10.03 0.76 18.19
N THR A 258 -9.37 1.92 18.15
CA THR A 258 -8.37 2.22 17.12
C THR A 258 -7.26 1.17 17.08
N GLY A 259 -6.82 0.68 18.24
CA GLY A 259 -5.83 -0.41 18.29
C GLY A 259 -6.35 -1.71 17.66
N MET A 260 -7.59 -2.11 17.92
CA MET A 260 -8.19 -3.29 17.24
C MET A 260 -8.33 -3.06 15.73
N LYS A 261 -8.62 -1.83 15.29
CA LYS A 261 -8.65 -1.48 13.87
C LYS A 261 -7.30 -1.70 13.20
N SER A 262 -6.18 -1.33 13.85
CA SER A 262 -4.82 -1.56 13.32
C SER A 262 -4.56 -3.04 13.02
N PHE A 263 -4.92 -3.94 13.93
CA PHE A 263 -4.80 -5.39 13.71
C PHE A 263 -5.81 -5.90 12.66
N SER A 264 -7.00 -5.29 12.61
CA SER A 264 -8.06 -5.68 11.68
C SER A 264 -7.64 -5.41 10.24
N ILE A 265 -6.94 -4.29 9.96
CA ILE A 265 -6.40 -3.99 8.63
C ILE A 265 -5.46 -5.11 8.16
N LEU A 266 -4.46 -5.47 8.96
CA LEU A 266 -3.51 -6.53 8.61
C LEU A 266 -4.20 -7.90 8.46
N SER A 267 -5.18 -8.19 9.32
CA SER A 267 -5.98 -9.41 9.24
C SER A 267 -6.78 -9.50 7.93
N ILE A 268 -7.46 -8.41 7.55
CA ILE A 268 -8.24 -8.32 6.32
C ILE A 268 -7.32 -8.49 5.10
N LEU A 269 -6.22 -7.72 5.02
CA LEU A 269 -5.27 -7.77 3.91
C LEU A 269 -4.61 -9.15 3.76
N LYS A 270 -4.33 -9.83 4.88
CA LYS A 270 -3.85 -11.22 4.87
C LYS A 270 -4.91 -12.14 4.29
N ASN A 271 -6.13 -12.09 4.82
CA ASN A 271 -7.18 -13.04 4.48
C ASN A 271 -7.74 -12.83 3.07
N SER A 272 -7.72 -11.60 2.55
CA SER A 272 -8.07 -11.31 1.14
C SER A 272 -6.98 -11.72 0.15
N GLY A 273 -5.77 -12.01 0.63
CA GLY A 273 -4.62 -12.26 -0.24
C GLY A 273 -4.04 -11.00 -0.88
N ALA A 274 -4.46 -9.80 -0.46
CA ALA A 274 -3.92 -8.53 -0.95
C ALA A 274 -2.39 -8.43 -0.81
N PHE A 275 -1.82 -9.11 0.19
CA PHE A 275 -0.38 -9.18 0.34
C PHE A 275 0.35 -9.95 -0.77
N ASN A 276 -0.33 -10.80 -1.54
CA ASN A 276 0.28 -11.52 -2.66
C ASN A 276 0.53 -10.60 -3.88
N THR A 277 -0.15 -9.46 -3.95
CA THR A 277 -0.08 -8.53 -5.08
C THR A 277 0.83 -7.33 -4.80
N VAL A 278 1.45 -7.25 -3.62
CA VAL A 278 2.28 -6.11 -3.21
C VAL A 278 3.62 -6.56 -2.67
N GLU A 279 4.66 -5.77 -2.92
CA GLU A 279 6.00 -6.03 -2.40
C GLU A 279 6.29 -5.25 -1.12
N TYR A 280 5.69 -4.06 -0.99
CA TYR A 280 5.97 -3.10 0.08
C TYR A 280 4.70 -2.72 0.85
N VAL A 281 4.82 -2.74 2.18
CA VAL A 281 3.83 -2.17 3.11
C VAL A 281 4.54 -1.11 3.94
N ILE A 282 4.01 0.11 3.92
CA ILE A 282 4.51 1.25 4.67
C ILE A 282 3.57 1.45 5.86
N LEU A 283 4.12 1.46 7.06
CA LEU A 283 3.41 1.69 8.31
C LEU A 283 3.96 2.97 8.94
N ASP A 284 3.11 3.98 9.08
CA ASP A 284 3.49 5.23 9.74
C ASP A 284 3.11 5.16 11.22
N GLU A 285 4.12 5.21 12.10
CA GLU A 285 3.99 5.15 13.57
C GLU A 285 2.87 4.20 14.07
N PRO A 286 2.89 2.91 13.67
CA PRO A 286 1.79 1.98 13.93
C PRO A 286 1.49 1.75 15.43
N GLU A 287 2.41 2.14 16.31
CA GLU A 287 2.32 1.99 17.75
C GLU A 287 1.44 3.03 18.48
N ILE A 288 1.17 4.20 17.89
CA ILE A 288 0.53 5.35 18.59
C ILE A 288 -0.78 4.96 19.28
N HIS A 289 -1.60 4.14 18.61
CA HIS A 289 -2.93 3.76 19.07
C HIS A 289 -2.96 2.42 19.82
N LEU A 290 -1.80 1.83 20.11
CA LEU A 290 -1.67 0.52 20.73
C LEU A 290 -1.28 0.64 22.20
N HIS A 291 -1.95 -0.15 23.04
CA HIS A 291 -1.48 -0.40 24.40
C HIS A 291 -0.08 -1.06 24.36
N PRO A 292 0.81 -0.84 25.35
CA PRO A 292 2.17 -1.41 25.33
C PRO A 292 2.24 -2.91 25.03
N GLU A 293 1.36 -3.72 25.63
CA GLU A 293 1.30 -5.15 25.33
C GLU A 293 0.97 -5.45 23.85
N TRP A 294 0.11 -4.64 23.26
CA TRP A 294 -0.28 -4.78 21.85
C TRP A 294 0.80 -4.25 20.90
N GLN A 295 1.62 -3.28 21.31
CA GLN A 295 2.80 -2.87 20.54
C GLN A 295 3.74 -4.06 20.32
N LEU A 296 4.01 -4.84 21.36
CA LEU A 296 4.83 -6.07 21.25
C LEU A 296 4.20 -7.08 20.28
N LYS A 297 2.89 -7.29 20.37
CA LYS A 297 2.16 -8.21 19.49
C LYS A 297 2.15 -7.74 18.04
N TYR A 298 2.01 -6.44 17.82
CA TYR A 298 2.02 -5.85 16.49
C TYR A 298 3.42 -5.94 15.85
N ALA A 299 4.47 -5.68 16.63
CA ALA A 299 5.86 -5.87 16.19
C ALA A 299 6.13 -7.33 15.77
N GLU A 300 5.75 -8.30 16.62
CA GLU A 300 5.91 -9.72 16.28
C GLU A 300 5.09 -10.10 15.03
N LEU A 301 3.87 -9.57 14.90
CA LEU A 301 3.02 -9.79 13.73
C LEU A 301 3.67 -9.29 12.43
N ILE A 302 4.22 -8.08 12.41
CA ILE A 302 4.94 -7.53 11.25
C ILE A 302 6.12 -8.43 10.85
N VAL A 303 6.93 -8.84 11.83
CA VAL A 303 8.08 -9.74 11.61
C VAL A 303 7.64 -11.06 10.97
N LEU A 304 6.55 -11.66 11.48
CA LEU A 304 6.02 -12.91 10.94
C LEU A 304 5.43 -12.75 9.54
N LEU A 305 4.70 -11.66 9.28
CA LEU A 305 4.15 -11.35 7.96
C LEU A 305 5.29 -11.16 6.95
N SER A 306 6.32 -10.37 7.29
CA SER A 306 7.52 -10.20 6.47
C SER A 306 8.19 -11.53 6.13
N LYS A 307 8.44 -12.35 7.17
CA LYS A 307 9.09 -13.65 7.03
C LYS A 307 8.33 -14.62 6.12
N TYR A 308 7.03 -14.76 6.34
CA TYR A 308 6.25 -15.85 5.73
C TYR A 308 5.56 -15.48 4.43
N LEU A 309 5.25 -14.20 4.24
CA LEU A 309 4.62 -13.68 3.02
C LEU A 309 5.63 -12.96 2.10
N ASN A 310 6.90 -12.84 2.52
CA ASN A 310 7.96 -12.18 1.76
C ASN A 310 7.64 -10.73 1.40
N ILE A 311 6.95 -10.04 2.30
CA ILE A 311 6.59 -8.62 2.19
C ILE A 311 7.70 -7.78 2.85
N LYS A 312 8.08 -6.68 2.22
CA LYS A 312 8.98 -5.70 2.82
C LYS A 312 8.17 -4.65 3.57
N PHE A 313 8.37 -4.57 4.87
CA PHE A 313 7.80 -3.51 5.68
C PHE A 313 8.77 -2.35 5.79
N LEU A 314 8.29 -1.13 5.52
CA LEU A 314 8.94 0.12 5.89
C LEU A 314 8.13 0.71 7.04
N VAL A 315 8.79 0.93 8.18
CA VAL A 315 8.12 1.36 9.41
C VAL A 315 8.82 2.60 9.94
N THR A 316 8.04 3.66 10.19
CA THR A 316 8.49 4.81 10.99
C THR A 316 8.05 4.58 12.44
N SER A 317 8.87 5.02 13.39
CA SER A 317 8.55 4.89 14.80
C SER A 317 9.37 5.89 15.61
N HIS A 318 8.73 6.46 16.63
CA HIS A 318 9.40 7.23 17.68
C HIS A 318 9.52 6.45 18.99
N SER A 319 9.08 5.19 19.02
CA SER A 319 9.06 4.36 20.21
C SER A 319 10.32 3.47 20.29
N PRO A 320 11.25 3.72 21.24
CA PRO A 320 12.40 2.85 21.43
C PRO A 320 11.96 1.41 21.76
N TYR A 321 10.87 1.27 22.53
CA TYR A 321 10.27 -0.02 22.87
C TYR A 321 9.79 -0.79 21.63
N PHE A 322 9.18 -0.10 20.66
CA PHE A 322 8.67 -0.75 19.45
C PHE A 322 9.81 -1.19 18.53
N ILE A 323 10.83 -0.36 18.38
CA ILE A 323 12.04 -0.68 17.61
C ILE A 323 12.79 -1.87 18.23
N GLU A 324 12.97 -1.88 19.56
CA GLU A 324 13.53 -3.02 20.31
C GLU A 324 12.70 -4.29 20.14
N ALA A 325 11.37 -4.19 20.19
CA ALA A 325 10.50 -5.33 19.94
C ALA A 325 10.73 -5.92 18.54
N ILE A 326 10.82 -5.09 17.49
CA ILE A 326 11.14 -5.55 16.13
C ILE A 326 12.51 -6.24 16.09
N GLU A 327 13.53 -5.67 16.74
CA GLU A 327 14.86 -6.29 16.84
C GLU A 327 14.78 -7.69 17.46
N LEU A 328 14.25 -7.80 18.68
CA LEU A 328 14.20 -9.05 19.41
C LEU A 328 13.33 -10.10 18.71
N PHE A 329 12.19 -9.70 18.13
CA PHE A 329 11.35 -10.63 17.37
C PHE A 329 12.00 -11.04 16.05
N SER A 330 12.75 -10.17 15.37
CA SER A 330 13.49 -10.52 14.16
C SER A 330 14.54 -11.61 14.46
N MET A 331 15.27 -11.49 15.58
CA MET A 331 16.22 -12.49 16.06
C MET A 331 15.51 -13.78 16.48
N LYS A 332 14.43 -13.69 17.27
CA LYS A 332 13.62 -14.84 17.71
C LYS A 332 13.13 -15.67 16.53
N HIS A 333 12.75 -15.00 15.43
CA HIS A 333 12.22 -15.64 14.23
C HIS A 333 13.27 -15.86 13.13
N GLY A 334 14.54 -15.54 13.36
CA GLY A 334 15.66 -15.83 12.44
C GLY A 334 15.61 -15.05 11.13
N ILE A 335 15.19 -13.78 11.16
CA ILE A 335 15.20 -12.86 10.02
C ILE A 335 16.00 -11.58 10.27
N GLU A 336 16.79 -11.53 11.34
CA GLU A 336 17.59 -10.37 11.73
C GLU A 336 18.51 -9.88 10.60
N GLY A 337 19.07 -10.79 9.79
CA GLY A 337 19.88 -10.44 8.62
C GLY A 337 19.09 -9.84 7.44
N LYS A 338 17.78 -9.64 7.59
CA LYS A 338 16.88 -9.01 6.60
C LYS A 338 16.19 -7.76 7.15
N VAL A 339 16.55 -7.32 8.35
CA VAL A 339 16.00 -6.12 8.98
C VAL A 339 17.11 -5.08 9.08
N ASN A 340 16.83 -3.90 8.55
CA ASN A 340 17.76 -2.77 8.60
C ASN A 340 17.12 -1.62 9.37
N TYR A 341 17.94 -0.87 10.09
CA TYR A 341 17.52 0.26 10.89
C TYR A 341 18.20 1.52 10.39
N TYR A 342 17.42 2.58 10.25
CA TYR A 342 17.88 3.84 9.71
C TYR A 342 17.56 4.98 10.66
N LYS A 343 18.43 5.98 10.66
CA LYS A 343 18.31 7.15 11.52
C LYS A 343 18.51 8.41 10.70
N SER A 344 17.66 9.41 10.92
CA SER A 344 17.81 10.76 10.40
C SER A 344 18.87 11.52 11.22
N LYS A 345 19.76 12.24 10.53
CA LYS A 345 20.77 13.09 11.16
C LYS A 345 20.97 14.37 10.37
N HIS A 346 21.21 15.47 11.07
CA HIS A 346 21.68 16.68 10.41
C HIS A 346 23.02 16.47 9.71
N THR A 347 23.16 17.02 8.51
CA THR A 347 24.47 17.17 7.88
C THR A 347 25.28 18.27 8.59
N GLN A 348 26.49 18.58 8.09
CA GLN A 348 27.23 19.76 8.56
C GLN A 348 26.43 21.07 8.43
N ASN A 349 25.50 21.13 7.49
CA ASN A 349 24.54 22.22 7.38
C ASN A 349 23.23 21.82 8.09
N PRO A 350 22.77 22.58 9.10
CA PRO A 350 21.59 22.22 9.89
C PRO A 350 20.29 22.19 9.07
N ASN A 351 20.24 22.81 7.89
CA ASN A 351 19.06 22.80 7.03
C ASN A 351 18.94 21.53 6.17
N PHE A 352 19.93 20.64 6.23
CA PHE A 352 19.93 19.40 5.45
C PHE A 352 20.05 18.20 6.39
N TYR A 353 19.34 17.14 6.02
CA TYR A 353 19.31 15.88 6.75
C TYR A 353 19.74 14.73 5.85
N THR A 354 20.36 13.72 6.45
CA THR A 354 20.69 12.44 5.84
C THR A 354 20.05 11.33 6.65
N ILE A 355 19.55 10.31 5.94
CA ILE A 355 19.09 9.07 6.57
C ILE A 355 20.20 8.05 6.37
N GLU A 356 20.77 7.55 7.46
CA GLU A 356 21.93 6.67 7.45
C GLU A 356 21.58 5.29 8.02
N ASP A 357 22.29 4.26 7.57
CA ASP A 357 22.17 2.89 8.11
C ASP A 357 22.86 2.79 9.47
N TYR A 358 22.07 2.40 10.48
CA TYR A 358 22.45 2.23 11.87
C TYR A 358 22.20 0.80 12.37
N THR A 359 21.99 -0.16 11.47
CA THR A 359 21.71 -1.57 11.80
C THR A 359 22.75 -2.21 12.72
N GLN A 360 24.02 -1.78 12.63
CA GLN A 360 25.12 -2.28 13.48
C GLN A 360 25.40 -1.37 14.71
N ARG A 361 24.62 -0.32 14.92
CA ARG A 361 24.80 0.71 15.96
C ARG A 361 23.45 1.11 16.57
N LEU A 362 22.63 0.11 16.87
CA LEU A 362 21.28 0.31 17.42
C LEU A 362 21.28 1.07 18.75
N SER A 363 22.33 0.93 19.57
CA SER A 363 22.52 1.73 20.79
C SER A 363 22.36 3.22 20.54
N ASP A 364 22.89 3.73 19.43
CA ASP A 364 22.83 5.17 19.09
C ASP A 364 21.40 5.62 18.74
N ILE A 365 20.54 4.70 18.30
CA ILE A 365 19.11 4.97 18.09
C ILE A 365 18.40 4.99 19.45
N TYR A 366 18.64 3.98 20.29
CA TYR A 366 18.00 3.87 21.60
C TYR A 366 18.35 5.04 22.53
N ASP A 367 19.63 5.44 22.57
CA ASP A 367 20.10 6.55 23.41
C ASP A 367 19.42 7.87 23.03
N GLU A 368 19.27 8.16 21.73
CA GLU A 368 18.59 9.36 21.26
C GLU A 368 17.10 9.35 21.58
N LEU A 369 16.42 8.21 21.35
CA LEU A 369 14.99 8.09 21.65
C LEU A 369 14.69 8.09 23.16
N ALA A 370 15.69 7.78 24.00
CA ALA A 370 15.58 7.81 25.45
C ALA A 370 15.90 9.20 26.05
N GLU A 371 16.42 10.16 25.27
CA GLU A 371 16.88 11.47 25.75
C GLU A 371 15.80 12.20 26.58
N SER A 372 14.56 12.24 26.07
CA SER A 372 13.44 12.87 26.80
C SER A 372 13.11 12.19 28.13
N MET A 373 13.40 10.90 28.27
CA MET A 373 13.18 10.17 29.53
C MET A 373 14.27 10.52 30.55
N PHE A 374 15.51 10.73 30.11
CA PHE A 374 16.59 11.21 30.98
C PHE A 374 16.28 12.61 31.51
N ASP A 375 15.74 13.51 30.68
CA ASP A 375 15.31 14.84 31.12
C ASP A 375 14.25 14.77 32.23
N LEU A 376 13.27 13.87 32.08
CA LEU A 376 12.24 13.64 33.10
C LEU A 376 12.82 13.06 34.39
N GLN A 377 13.80 12.16 34.29
CA GLN A 377 14.47 11.59 35.46
C GLN A 377 15.26 12.66 36.20
N ASN A 378 16.01 13.51 35.49
CA ASN A 378 16.75 14.63 36.10
C ASN A 378 15.80 15.58 36.83
N LEU A 379 14.67 15.93 36.22
CA LEU A 379 13.66 16.78 36.86
C LEU A 379 13.09 16.12 38.13
N ARG A 380 12.87 14.80 38.10
CA ARG A 380 12.41 14.07 39.29
C ARG A 380 13.42 14.14 40.43
N ASP A 381 14.70 13.91 40.12
CA ASP A 381 15.78 13.97 41.09
C ASP A 381 15.91 15.38 41.68
N GLU A 382 15.76 16.43 40.86
CA GLU A 382 15.73 17.83 41.32
C GLU A 382 14.58 18.11 42.31
N LEU A 383 13.37 17.62 42.03
CA LEU A 383 12.21 17.81 42.89
C LEU A 383 12.33 17.04 44.21
N GLU A 384 12.91 15.84 44.19
CA GLU A 384 13.15 15.05 45.41
C GLU A 384 14.19 15.71 46.32
N LEU A 385 15.17 16.44 45.76
CA LEU A 385 16.18 17.20 46.49
C LEU A 385 15.65 18.53 47.10
N GLU A 386 14.58 19.11 46.56
CA GLU A 386 13.93 20.31 47.12
C GLU A 386 12.98 20.00 48.31
N GLU A 387 12.57 18.74 48.46
CA GLU A 387 11.69 18.28 49.56
C GLU A 387 12.46 17.85 50.84
N GLU A 388 13.79 17.66 50.76
CA GLU A 388 14.70 17.40 51.90
C GLU A 388 15.31 18.67 52.49
#